data_AF-I1CHD1-F1
#
_entry.id   AF-I1CHD1-F1
#
_cell.length_a   1.000
_cell.length_b   1.000
_cell.length_c   1.000
_cell.angle_alpha   90.00
_cell.angle_beta   90.00
_cell.angle_gamma   90.00
#
_symmetry.space_group_name_H-M   'P 1'
#
loop_
_entity.id
_entity.type
_entity.pdbx_description
1 polymer ?
#
loop_
_entity_poly.entity_id
_entity_poly.type
_entity_poly.pdbx_seq_one_letter_code
_entity_poly.pdbx_strand_id
1 'polypeptide(L)'
;MDSRMDTGMAIKEEPAFDITKQLTADQVVDIMDNLVIREIAWLSGHSISQTVFTCVYFHHLTELYESKTDDTVYSSLRIYILATMKCCYYIWTEMIQRNVYEEEDFTTNLFGLCFDNQILDISIINDLDMIILRLSNQQEQNSSVMKAILNRIESRKSYLLGLIYLSQNTMHLASSKYELMKLVQLLDHLDLSVGSSVKGAFDPNINRKLTSYAPPRPTRLESKEEAYMKFKQLAQRLLSVCSITDYPSVISLMVCLTTILF
;
A
#
# COMPACT_ATOMS: atom_id res chain seq x y z
N MET A 1 -31.04 13.35 -17.30
CA MET A 1 -30.23 12.89 -16.15
C MET A 1 -28.97 13.75 -16.10
N ASP A 2 -28.56 14.22 -14.91
CA ASP A 2 -27.31 14.97 -14.74
C ASP A 2 -26.15 13.97 -14.64
N SER A 3 -25.20 14.04 -15.59
CA SER A 3 -24.05 13.13 -15.67
C SER A 3 -23.12 13.21 -14.45
N ARG A 4 -23.22 14.27 -13.63
CA ARG A 4 -22.44 14.43 -12.40
C ARG A 4 -23.12 13.83 -11.17
N MET A 5 -24.42 13.59 -11.21
CA MET A 5 -25.22 13.13 -10.06
C MET A 5 -25.63 11.66 -10.20
N ASP A 6 -25.54 11.11 -11.40
CA ASP A 6 -25.98 9.75 -11.71
C ASP A 6 -24.78 8.82 -11.90
N THR A 7 -24.49 8.00 -10.89
CA THR A 7 -23.44 6.97 -10.94
C THR A 7 -23.76 5.83 -11.91
N GLY A 8 -25.02 5.73 -12.36
CA GLY A 8 -25.50 4.74 -13.33
C GLY A 8 -25.44 5.20 -14.79
N MET A 9 -24.98 6.42 -15.08
CA MET A 9 -24.79 6.90 -16.45
C MET A 9 -23.74 6.03 -17.17
N ALA A 10 -24.17 5.32 -18.21
CA ALA A 10 -23.36 4.35 -18.94
C ALA A 10 -22.16 5.02 -19.65
N ILE A 11 -21.01 5.04 -18.98
CA ILE A 11 -19.72 5.20 -19.64
C ILE A 11 -19.47 3.92 -20.45
N LYS A 12 -18.92 4.06 -21.65
CA LYS A 12 -18.56 2.92 -22.51
C LYS A 12 -17.76 1.90 -21.70
N GLU A 13 -18.30 0.69 -21.53
CA GLU A 13 -17.64 -0.33 -20.73
C GLU A 13 -16.34 -0.75 -21.42
N GLU A 14 -15.22 -0.47 -20.77
CA GLU A 14 -13.95 -1.08 -21.14
C GLU A 14 -14.02 -2.58 -20.82
N PRO A 15 -13.38 -3.44 -21.63
CA PRO A 15 -13.34 -4.86 -21.35
C PRO A 15 -12.75 -5.10 -19.95
N ALA A 16 -13.33 -6.05 -19.22
CA ALA A 16 -12.85 -6.41 -17.89
C ALA A 16 -11.36 -6.77 -17.94
N PHE A 17 -10.58 -6.19 -17.03
CA PHE A 17 -9.16 -6.50 -16.91
C PHE A 17 -8.99 -7.93 -16.36
N ASP A 18 -8.28 -8.77 -17.10
CA ASP A 18 -7.98 -10.14 -16.68
C ASP A 18 -6.78 -10.14 -15.71
N ILE A 19 -7.06 -10.41 -14.44
CA ILE A 19 -6.05 -10.45 -13.38
C ILE A 19 -5.08 -11.63 -13.52
N THR A 20 -5.43 -12.67 -14.29
CA THR A 20 -4.60 -13.85 -14.53
C THR A 20 -3.66 -13.68 -15.73
N LYS A 21 -3.84 -12.59 -16.49
CA LYS A 21 -3.03 -12.27 -17.66
C LYS A 21 -1.56 -12.18 -17.26
N GLN A 22 -0.70 -12.85 -18.04
CA GLN A 22 0.73 -12.77 -17.85
C GLN A 22 1.24 -11.36 -18.15
N LEU A 23 1.88 -10.74 -17.15
CA LEU A 23 2.50 -9.42 -17.22
C LEU A 23 4.02 -9.55 -17.29
N THR A 24 4.66 -8.59 -17.96
CA THR A 24 6.11 -8.48 -17.91
C THR A 24 6.56 -7.91 -16.56
N ALA A 25 7.84 -8.10 -16.21
CA ALA A 25 8.37 -7.64 -14.92
C ALA A 25 8.27 -6.11 -14.74
N ASP A 26 8.43 -5.33 -15.81
CA ASP A 26 8.30 -3.88 -15.83
C ASP A 26 6.85 -3.42 -15.68
N GLN A 27 5.90 -4.19 -16.20
CA GLN A 27 4.46 -3.96 -15.98
C GLN A 27 4.08 -4.22 -14.52
N VAL A 28 4.64 -5.27 -13.90
CA VAL A 28 4.45 -5.53 -12.47
C VAL A 28 4.99 -4.39 -11.61
N VAL A 29 6.18 -3.87 -11.95
CA VAL A 29 6.76 -2.70 -11.27
C VAL A 29 5.82 -1.48 -11.36
N ASP A 30 5.22 -1.22 -12.51
CA ASP A 30 4.26 -0.13 -12.68
C ASP A 30 3.04 -0.28 -11.77
N ILE A 31 2.46 -1.48 -11.66
CA ILE A 31 1.32 -1.72 -10.78
C ILE A 31 1.70 -1.51 -9.30
N MET A 32 2.87 -1.99 -8.88
CA MET A 32 3.38 -1.77 -7.51
C MET A 32 3.54 -0.28 -7.20
N ASP A 33 4.13 0.49 -8.12
CA ASP A 33 4.34 1.93 -7.96
C ASP A 33 3.01 2.69 -7.90
N ASN A 34 2.06 2.35 -8.79
CA ASN A 34 0.73 2.96 -8.79
C ASN A 34 -0.09 2.63 -7.53
N LEU A 35 0.15 1.46 -6.91
CA LEU A 35 -0.43 1.14 -5.61
C LEU A 35 0.10 2.06 -4.50
N VAL A 36 1.41 2.35 -4.47
CA VAL A 36 1.98 3.32 -3.52
C VAL A 36 1.38 4.71 -3.72
N ILE A 37 1.26 5.18 -4.97
CA ILE A 37 0.62 6.48 -5.27
C ILE A 37 -0.79 6.56 -4.67
N ARG A 38 -1.58 5.49 -4.82
CA ARG A 38 -2.96 5.43 -4.33
C ARG A 38 -3.05 5.28 -2.82
N GLU A 39 -2.16 4.50 -2.22
CA GLU A 39 -2.05 4.38 -0.77
C GLU A 39 -1.70 5.73 -0.13
N ILE A 40 -0.75 6.47 -0.69
CA ILE A 40 -0.38 7.81 -0.22
C ILE A 40 -1.50 8.82 -0.44
N ALA A 41 -2.20 8.75 -1.58
CA ALA A 41 -3.37 9.60 -1.81
C ALA A 41 -4.49 9.35 -0.79
N TRP A 42 -4.72 8.08 -0.41
CA TRP A 42 -5.66 7.71 0.66
C TRP A 42 -5.23 8.26 2.02
N LEU A 43 -3.96 8.09 2.38
CA LEU A 43 -3.38 8.63 3.62
C LEU A 43 -3.35 10.16 3.67
N SER A 44 -3.49 10.81 2.52
CA SER A 44 -3.62 12.27 2.40
C SER A 44 -5.08 12.76 2.47
N GLY A 45 -6.04 11.88 2.82
CA GLY A 45 -7.44 12.24 3.08
C GLY A 45 -8.42 11.96 1.93
N HIS A 46 -7.97 11.44 0.78
CA HIS A 46 -8.89 11.03 -0.28
C HIS A 46 -9.61 9.73 0.07
N SER A 47 -10.82 9.51 -0.44
CA SER A 47 -11.55 8.26 -0.21
C SER A 47 -10.79 7.05 -0.75
N ILE A 48 -10.79 5.94 0.01
CA ILE A 48 -10.22 4.66 -0.42
C ILE A 48 -10.86 4.12 -1.72
N SER A 49 -12.13 4.45 -1.95
CA SER A 49 -12.89 4.07 -3.15
C SER A 49 -12.40 4.76 -4.43
N GLN A 50 -11.73 5.89 -4.30
CA GLN A 50 -11.15 6.66 -5.41
C GLN A 50 -9.64 6.42 -5.57
N THR A 51 -9.03 5.77 -4.58
CA THR A 51 -7.59 5.54 -4.52
C THR A 51 -7.29 4.05 -4.59
N VAL A 52 -7.15 3.35 -3.47
CA VAL A 52 -6.67 1.96 -3.39
C VAL A 52 -7.63 1.00 -4.10
N PHE A 53 -8.94 1.12 -3.86
CA PHE A 53 -9.94 0.20 -4.44
C PHE A 53 -10.13 0.36 -5.95
N THR A 54 -9.53 1.36 -6.58
CA THR A 54 -9.47 1.37 -8.05
C THR A 54 -8.62 0.24 -8.59
N CYS A 55 -7.66 -0.30 -7.82
CA CYS A 55 -6.86 -1.46 -8.22
C CYS A 55 -7.79 -2.67 -8.37
N VAL A 56 -7.90 -3.19 -9.59
CA VAL A 56 -8.85 -4.27 -9.91
C VAL A 56 -8.59 -5.51 -9.05
N TYR A 57 -7.32 -5.80 -8.75
CA TYR A 57 -6.91 -6.93 -7.94
C TYR A 57 -7.47 -6.95 -6.51
N PHE A 58 -7.81 -5.79 -5.93
CA PHE A 58 -8.41 -5.73 -4.58
C PHE A 58 -9.82 -6.35 -4.52
N HIS A 59 -10.46 -6.56 -5.67
CA HIS A 59 -11.77 -7.20 -5.77
C HIS A 59 -11.68 -8.73 -5.94
N HIS A 60 -10.46 -9.27 -5.95
CA HIS A 60 -10.17 -10.69 -6.20
C HIS A 60 -9.18 -11.26 -5.15
N LEU A 61 -9.17 -10.73 -3.93
CA LEU A 61 -8.19 -11.10 -2.90
C LEU A 61 -8.20 -12.59 -2.56
N THR A 62 -9.38 -13.22 -2.49
CA THR A 62 -9.51 -14.66 -2.23
C THR A 62 -8.88 -15.49 -3.36
N GLU A 63 -9.16 -15.14 -4.61
CA GLU A 63 -8.58 -15.81 -5.79
C GLU A 63 -7.05 -15.64 -5.83
N LEU A 64 -6.53 -14.45 -5.49
CA LEU A 64 -5.10 -14.19 -5.38
C LEU A 64 -4.44 -14.94 -4.22
N TYR A 65 -5.15 -15.16 -3.12
CA TYR A 65 -4.63 -15.92 -1.99
C TYR A 65 -4.55 -17.42 -2.31
N GLU A 66 -5.56 -17.96 -2.98
CA GLU A 66 -5.63 -19.38 -3.35
C GLU A 66 -4.76 -19.74 -4.57
N SER A 67 -4.46 -18.76 -5.42
CA SER A 67 -3.65 -18.94 -6.63
C SER A 67 -2.24 -19.44 -6.33
N LYS A 68 -1.92 -20.65 -6.81
CA LYS A 68 -0.56 -21.23 -6.79
C LYS A 68 0.04 -21.20 -8.19
N THR A 69 1.25 -20.66 -8.31
CA THR A 69 1.98 -20.57 -9.57
C THR A 69 3.49 -20.58 -9.33
N ASP A 70 4.23 -21.16 -10.27
CA ASP A 70 5.69 -21.11 -10.26
C ASP A 70 6.25 -19.86 -10.93
N ASP A 71 5.40 -19.05 -11.58
CA ASP A 71 5.80 -17.77 -12.18
C ASP A 71 6.18 -16.78 -11.08
N THR A 72 7.48 -16.49 -10.98
CA THR A 72 8.05 -15.57 -9.98
C THR A 72 7.56 -14.14 -10.18
N VAL A 73 7.33 -13.68 -11.41
CA VAL A 73 6.89 -12.31 -11.69
C VAL A 73 5.45 -12.12 -11.22
N TYR A 74 4.56 -13.05 -11.61
CA TYR A 74 3.18 -13.03 -11.14
C TYR A 74 3.10 -13.24 -9.62
N SER A 75 3.87 -14.19 -9.07
CA SER A 75 3.89 -14.42 -7.62
C SER A 75 4.35 -13.20 -6.83
N SER A 76 5.30 -12.42 -7.38
CA SER A 76 5.75 -11.15 -6.79
C SER A 76 4.62 -10.12 -6.76
N LEU A 77 3.89 -9.95 -7.86
CA LEU A 77 2.74 -9.04 -7.91
C LEU A 77 1.65 -9.49 -6.91
N ARG A 78 1.28 -10.76 -6.96
CA ARG A 78 0.26 -11.38 -6.11
C ARG A 78 0.55 -11.12 -4.63
N ILE A 79 1.76 -11.44 -4.16
CA ILE A 79 2.10 -11.27 -2.75
C ILE A 79 2.21 -9.80 -2.34
N TYR A 80 2.68 -8.93 -3.25
CA TYR A 80 2.75 -7.49 -3.00
C TYR A 80 1.35 -6.90 -2.78
N ILE A 81 0.35 -7.33 -3.56
CA ILE A 81 -1.04 -6.86 -3.43
C ILE A 81 -1.63 -7.33 -2.10
N LEU A 82 -1.45 -8.60 -1.74
CA LEU A 82 -1.93 -9.13 -0.46
C LEU A 82 -1.26 -8.43 0.74
N ALA A 83 0.04 -8.15 0.64
CA ALA A 83 0.76 -7.39 1.65
C ALA A 83 0.29 -5.92 1.73
N THR A 84 -0.02 -5.28 0.60
CA THR A 84 -0.58 -3.93 0.55
C THR A 84 -1.96 -3.89 1.21
N MET A 85 -2.82 -4.89 0.93
CA MET A 85 -4.10 -5.04 1.61
C MET A 85 -3.93 -5.11 3.13
N LYS A 86 -2.95 -5.87 3.62
CA LYS A 86 -2.63 -5.94 5.05
C LYS A 86 -2.12 -4.61 5.61
N CYS A 87 -1.26 -3.87 4.89
CA CYS A 87 -0.88 -2.51 5.29
C CYS A 87 -2.14 -1.63 5.45
N CYS A 88 -3.03 -1.63 4.46
CA CYS A 88 -4.28 -0.85 4.53
C CYS A 88 -5.17 -1.28 5.71
N TYR A 89 -5.26 -2.58 6.01
CA TYR A 89 -5.98 -3.07 7.17
C TYR A 89 -5.44 -2.52 8.50
N TYR A 90 -4.12 -2.55 8.71
CA TYR A 90 -3.51 -2.04 9.93
C TYR A 90 -3.69 -0.53 10.09
N ILE A 91 -3.50 0.21 9.01
CA ILE A 91 -3.72 1.66 8.99
C ILE A 91 -5.19 1.95 9.32
N TRP A 92 -6.13 1.30 8.63
CA TRP A 92 -7.55 1.51 8.85
C TRP A 92 -7.96 1.17 10.29
N THR A 93 -7.45 0.07 10.83
CA THR A 93 -7.69 -0.35 12.22
C THR A 93 -7.19 0.69 13.23
N GLU A 94 -6.08 1.37 12.94
CA GLU A 94 -5.61 2.50 13.76
C GLU A 94 -6.55 3.71 13.65
N MET A 95 -6.95 4.08 12.43
CA MET A 95 -7.81 5.25 12.20
C MET A 95 -9.20 5.13 12.86
N ILE A 96 -9.75 3.92 12.97
CA ILE A 96 -11.05 3.72 13.64
C ILE A 96 -10.98 3.76 15.17
N GLN A 97 -9.80 3.89 15.77
CA GLN A 97 -9.64 4.01 17.24
C GLN A 97 -10.10 5.37 17.80
N ARG A 98 -10.62 6.27 16.95
CA ARG A 98 -11.16 7.60 17.31
C ARG A 98 -10.11 8.61 17.77
N ASN A 99 -8.85 8.42 17.36
CA ASN A 99 -7.78 9.40 17.52
C ASN A 99 -7.76 10.45 16.37
N VAL A 100 -8.61 10.28 15.36
CA VAL A 100 -8.76 11.15 14.18
C VAL A 100 -10.22 11.53 13.96
N TYR A 101 -10.47 12.72 13.39
CA TYR A 101 -11.81 13.19 13.08
C TYR A 101 -12.28 12.65 11.73
N GLU A 102 -13.42 11.96 11.72
CA GLU A 102 -14.00 11.39 10.50
C GLU A 102 -14.51 12.48 9.55
N GLU A 103 -14.24 12.32 8.24
CA GLU A 103 -14.56 13.27 7.16
C GLU A 103 -13.81 14.61 7.19
N GLU A 104 -13.08 14.92 8.28
CA GLU A 104 -12.16 16.07 8.37
C GLU A 104 -10.72 15.64 8.09
N ASP A 105 -10.18 14.73 8.90
CA ASP A 105 -8.80 14.25 8.80
C ASP A 105 -8.70 13.03 7.88
N PHE A 106 -9.68 12.13 7.97
CA PHE A 106 -9.66 10.84 7.29
C PHE A 106 -11.06 10.27 7.06
N THR A 107 -11.24 9.52 5.98
CA THR A 107 -12.49 8.78 5.71
C THR A 107 -12.30 7.29 5.97
N THR A 108 -13.03 6.73 6.94
CA THR A 108 -12.93 5.30 7.30
C THR A 108 -13.89 4.39 6.53
N ASN A 109 -14.82 4.97 5.75
CA ASN A 109 -15.79 4.23 4.98
C ASN A 109 -15.13 3.32 3.92
N LEU A 110 -15.45 2.03 3.93
CA LEU A 110 -14.96 1.01 2.98
C LEU A 110 -15.95 0.70 1.85
N PHE A 111 -17.07 1.43 1.75
CA PHE A 111 -18.01 1.37 0.63
C PHE A 111 -18.53 -0.04 0.32
N GLY A 112 -18.86 -0.79 1.38
CA GLY A 112 -19.42 -2.14 1.29
C GLY A 112 -18.39 -3.26 1.13
N LEU A 113 -17.10 -2.91 1.08
CA LEU A 113 -16.00 -3.85 1.12
C LEU A 113 -15.45 -4.00 2.55
N CYS A 114 -14.65 -5.04 2.74
CA CYS A 114 -13.86 -5.25 3.94
C CYS A 114 -12.44 -5.69 3.56
N PHE A 115 -11.48 -5.43 4.44
CA PHE A 115 -10.20 -6.12 4.36
C PHE A 115 -10.41 -7.55 4.88
N ASP A 116 -9.95 -8.54 4.11
CA ASP A 116 -10.20 -9.95 4.44
C ASP A 116 -9.38 -10.36 5.68
N ASN A 117 -10.09 -10.53 6.81
CA ASN A 117 -9.51 -10.91 8.08
C ASN A 117 -9.12 -12.39 8.16
N GLN A 118 -9.48 -13.23 7.18
CA GLN A 118 -9.17 -14.67 7.20
C GLN A 118 -7.73 -14.96 6.78
N ILE A 119 -7.13 -14.08 5.99
CA ILE A 119 -5.74 -14.21 5.55
C ILE A 119 -4.83 -13.89 6.73
N LEU A 120 -4.01 -14.84 7.18
CA LEU A 120 -3.12 -14.65 8.33
C LEU A 120 -1.86 -13.88 7.95
N ASP A 121 -1.41 -12.96 8.81
CA ASP A 121 -0.20 -12.14 8.55
C ASP A 121 1.05 -13.02 8.36
N ILE A 122 1.18 -14.08 9.17
CA ILE A 122 2.29 -15.02 9.06
C ILE A 122 2.36 -15.70 7.69
N SER A 123 1.21 -15.98 7.06
CA SER A 123 1.17 -16.57 5.72
C SER A 123 1.74 -15.59 4.69
N ILE A 124 1.35 -14.32 4.77
CA ILE A 124 1.82 -13.28 3.86
C ILE A 124 3.32 -13.02 4.07
N ILE A 125 3.78 -12.97 5.32
CA ILE A 125 5.20 -12.77 5.64
C ILE A 125 6.05 -13.92 5.11
N ASN A 126 5.61 -15.17 5.30
CA ASN A 126 6.32 -16.34 4.78
C ASN A 126 6.40 -16.33 3.25
N ASP A 127 5.31 -16.01 2.56
CA ASP A 127 5.30 -15.90 1.11
C ASP A 127 6.21 -14.78 0.60
N LEU A 128 6.24 -13.62 1.29
CA LEU A 128 7.18 -12.53 1.00
C LEU A 128 8.62 -13.01 1.13
N ASP A 129 8.95 -13.73 2.21
CA ASP A 129 10.29 -14.28 2.45
C ASP A 129 10.71 -15.27 1.37
N MET A 130 9.80 -16.16 0.95
CA MET A 130 10.06 -17.12 -0.12
C MET A 130 10.35 -16.42 -1.45
N ILE A 131 9.61 -15.36 -1.78
CA ILE A 131 9.83 -14.57 -3.00
C ILE A 131 11.14 -13.78 -2.92
N ILE A 132 11.43 -13.14 -1.80
CA ILE A 132 12.71 -12.44 -1.57
C ILE A 132 13.87 -13.41 -1.76
N LEU A 133 13.82 -14.59 -1.14
CA LEU A 133 14.86 -15.60 -1.27
C LEU A 133 15.06 -16.03 -2.74
N ARG A 134 13.96 -16.26 -3.47
CA ARG A 134 14.00 -16.66 -4.88
C ARG A 134 14.62 -15.58 -5.76
N LEU A 135 14.20 -14.33 -5.60
CA LEU A 135 14.72 -13.18 -6.35
C LEU A 135 16.18 -12.89 -6.01
N SER A 136 16.59 -13.04 -4.75
CA SER A 136 17.97 -12.85 -4.30
C SER A 136 18.92 -13.95 -4.79
N ASN A 137 18.47 -15.21 -4.82
CA ASN A 137 19.30 -16.31 -5.35
C ASN A 137 19.59 -16.17 -6.87
N GLN A 138 18.79 -15.39 -7.58
CA GLN A 138 18.96 -15.13 -9.01
C GLN A 138 19.71 -13.79 -9.28
N GLN A 139 20.19 -13.10 -8.25
CA GLN A 139 20.65 -11.70 -8.31
C GLN A 139 21.81 -11.43 -9.29
N GLU A 140 22.72 -12.39 -9.50
CA GLU A 140 23.82 -12.26 -10.47
C GLU A 140 23.35 -12.33 -11.93
N GLN A 141 22.24 -13.02 -12.19
CA GLN A 141 21.66 -13.18 -13.54
C GLN A 141 20.45 -12.26 -13.77
N ASN A 142 19.96 -11.61 -12.71
CA ASN A 142 18.74 -10.83 -12.75
C ASN A 142 18.92 -9.49 -13.47
N SER A 143 17.96 -9.20 -14.34
CA SER A 143 17.81 -7.88 -14.98
C SER A 143 17.62 -6.78 -13.93
N SER A 144 17.90 -5.53 -14.32
CA SER A 144 17.60 -4.35 -13.49
C SER A 144 16.14 -4.32 -13.01
N VAL A 145 15.21 -4.81 -13.84
CA VAL A 145 13.79 -4.91 -13.54
C VAL A 145 13.49 -5.88 -12.40
N MET A 146 14.15 -7.04 -12.36
CA MET A 146 13.97 -7.99 -11.25
C MET A 146 14.52 -7.44 -9.93
N LYS A 147 15.62 -6.69 -9.98
CA LYS A 147 16.16 -5.97 -8.81
C LYS A 147 15.19 -4.89 -8.33
N ALA A 148 14.51 -4.20 -9.26
CA ALA A 148 13.47 -3.23 -8.95
C ALA A 148 12.25 -3.87 -8.27
N ILE A 149 11.83 -5.06 -8.70
CA ILE A 149 10.79 -5.85 -8.02
C ILE A 149 11.24 -6.24 -6.62
N LEU A 150 12.45 -6.78 -6.47
CA LEU A 150 12.99 -7.20 -5.17
C LEU A 150 12.95 -6.06 -4.16
N ASN A 151 13.48 -4.89 -4.52
CA ASN A 151 13.48 -3.72 -3.64
C ASN A 151 12.05 -3.31 -3.19
N ARG A 152 11.06 -3.38 -4.10
CA ARG A 152 9.65 -3.08 -3.77
C ARG A 152 9.05 -4.12 -2.82
N ILE A 153 9.32 -5.40 -3.04
CA ILE A 153 8.88 -6.48 -2.15
C ILE A 153 9.50 -6.34 -0.76
N GLU A 154 10.80 -6.06 -0.68
CA GLU A 154 11.50 -5.83 0.60
C GLU A 154 10.95 -4.59 1.31
N SER A 155 10.73 -3.51 0.57
CA SER A 155 10.14 -2.27 1.13
C SER A 155 8.74 -2.54 1.68
N ARG A 156 7.90 -3.25 0.93
CA ARG A 156 6.54 -3.60 1.36
C ARG A 156 6.56 -4.52 2.59
N LYS A 157 7.46 -5.50 2.63
CA LYS A 157 7.63 -6.37 3.80
C LYS A 157 7.99 -5.57 5.04
N SER A 158 9.01 -4.72 4.94
CA SER A 158 9.45 -3.88 6.06
C SER A 158 8.38 -2.89 6.51
N TYR A 159 7.61 -2.32 5.58
CA TYR A 159 6.48 -1.48 5.95
C TYR A 159 5.39 -2.27 6.71
N LEU A 160 5.00 -3.43 6.19
CA LEU A 160 4.00 -4.30 6.84
C LEU A 160 4.43 -4.72 8.25
N LEU A 161 5.66 -5.22 8.41
CA LEU A 161 6.18 -5.59 9.73
C LEU A 161 6.24 -4.40 10.69
N GLY A 162 6.67 -3.22 10.20
CA GLY A 162 6.67 -1.99 10.98
C GLY A 162 5.29 -1.65 11.55
N LEU A 163 4.24 -1.74 10.72
CA LEU A 163 2.85 -1.53 11.12
C LEU A 163 2.34 -2.60 12.08
N ILE A 164 2.64 -3.88 11.82
CA ILE A 164 2.27 -5.00 12.72
C ILE A 164 2.84 -4.75 14.11
N TYR A 165 4.13 -4.44 14.22
CA TYR A 165 4.78 -4.19 15.51
C TYR A 165 4.25 -2.93 16.21
N LEU A 166 3.91 -1.87 15.47
CA LEU A 166 3.27 -0.67 16.04
C LEU A 166 1.87 -0.92 16.58
N SER A 167 1.10 -1.82 15.92
CA SER A 167 -0.24 -2.19 16.37
C SER A 167 -0.24 -3.04 17.65
N GLN A 168 0.93 -3.55 18.05
CA GLN A 168 1.12 -4.32 19.28
C GLN A 168 1.50 -3.38 20.43
N ASN A 169 1.84 -3.94 21.59
CA ASN A 169 2.25 -3.14 22.73
C ASN A 169 3.67 -2.54 22.57
N THR A 170 4.03 -1.67 23.51
CA THR A 170 5.28 -0.89 23.49
C THR A 170 6.56 -1.75 23.50
N MET A 171 6.50 -3.04 23.84
CA MET A 171 7.68 -3.92 23.82
C MET A 171 8.20 -4.19 22.41
N HIS A 172 7.38 -3.96 21.37
CA HIS A 172 7.72 -4.18 19.97
C HIS A 172 8.19 -2.93 19.23
N LEU A 173 8.28 -1.77 19.90
CA LEU A 173 8.72 -0.51 19.28
C LEU A 173 10.14 -0.60 18.69
N ALA A 174 11.05 -1.34 19.35
CA ALA A 174 12.39 -1.56 18.82
C ALA A 174 12.39 -2.36 17.51
N SER A 175 11.53 -3.39 17.40
CA SER A 175 11.34 -4.16 16.18
C SER A 175 10.71 -3.32 15.07
N SER A 176 9.70 -2.50 15.39
CA SER A 176 9.13 -1.56 14.42
C SER A 176 10.17 -0.54 13.93
N LYS A 177 10.95 0.03 14.86
CA LYS A 177 12.03 0.97 14.56
C LYS A 177 13.01 0.37 13.56
N TYR A 178 13.45 -0.87 13.78
CA TYR A 178 14.34 -1.58 12.87
C TYR A 178 13.76 -1.71 11.46
N GLU A 179 12.51 -2.17 11.33
CA GLU A 179 11.87 -2.37 10.03
C GLU A 179 11.61 -1.04 9.30
N LEU A 180 11.22 0.01 10.02
CA LEU A 180 11.02 1.34 9.43
C LEU A 180 12.35 1.97 9.00
N MET A 181 13.44 1.77 9.74
CA MET A 181 14.78 2.20 9.29
C MET A 181 15.19 1.49 8.01
N LYS A 182 14.98 0.17 7.94
CA LYS A 182 15.24 -0.63 6.75
C LYS A 182 14.42 -0.14 5.55
N LEU A 183 13.13 0.14 5.74
CA LEU A 183 12.27 0.73 4.72
C LEU A 183 12.85 2.05 4.19
N VAL A 184 13.20 2.99 5.08
CA VAL A 184 13.77 4.29 4.66
C VAL A 184 15.02 4.11 3.81
N GLN A 185 15.92 3.19 4.18
CA GLN A 185 17.13 2.87 3.41
C GLN A 185 16.81 2.27 2.03
N LEU A 186 15.82 1.38 1.95
CA LEU A 186 15.41 0.79 0.67
C LEU A 186 14.83 1.84 -0.29
N LEU A 187 14.09 2.81 0.24
CA LEU A 187 13.50 3.91 -0.54
C LEU A 187 14.56 4.91 -1.05
N ASP A 188 15.70 5.05 -0.38
CA ASP A 188 16.80 5.95 -0.80
C ASP A 188 17.47 5.54 -2.12
N HIS A 189 17.41 4.25 -2.45
CA HIS A 189 18.07 3.67 -3.62
C HIS A 189 17.08 3.16 -4.68
N LEU A 190 15.82 3.59 -4.58
CA LEU A 190 14.74 3.06 -5.40
C LEU A 190 14.73 3.71 -6.79
N ASP A 191 14.84 2.88 -7.83
CA ASP A 191 14.69 3.31 -9.23
C ASP A 191 13.22 3.29 -9.65
N LEU A 192 12.69 4.47 -9.96
CA LEU A 192 11.30 4.71 -10.36
C LEU A 192 11.09 4.69 -11.89
N SER A 193 12.16 4.64 -12.67
CA SER A 193 12.14 4.76 -14.14
C SER A 193 11.82 3.46 -14.88
N VAL A 194 11.80 2.34 -14.16
CA VAL A 194 11.77 0.98 -14.74
C VAL A 194 10.38 0.54 -15.20
N GLY A 195 9.31 1.06 -14.58
CA GLY A 195 7.95 0.59 -14.79
C GLY A 195 7.37 0.93 -16.17
N SER A 196 6.55 0.05 -16.73
CA SER A 196 5.80 0.30 -17.97
C SER A 196 4.29 0.24 -17.75
N SER A 197 3.58 1.24 -18.30
CA SER A 197 2.16 1.46 -18.00
C SER A 197 1.26 0.28 -18.35
N VAL A 198 0.43 -0.15 -17.39
CA VAL A 198 -0.59 -1.18 -17.58
C VAL A 198 -1.99 -0.58 -17.63
N LYS A 199 -2.59 -0.50 -18.82
CA LYS A 199 -3.97 -0.05 -18.98
C LYS A 199 -4.96 -1.06 -18.38
N GLY A 200 -5.95 -0.56 -17.65
CA GLY A 200 -7.05 -1.36 -17.10
C GLY A 200 -6.76 -1.99 -15.72
N ALA A 201 -5.52 -2.02 -15.25
CA ALA A 201 -5.19 -2.53 -13.91
C ALA A 201 -5.81 -1.68 -12.78
N PHE A 202 -6.14 -0.42 -13.07
CA PHE A 202 -6.84 0.49 -12.17
C PHE A 202 -8.08 1.07 -12.87
N ASP A 203 -9.27 0.84 -12.30
CA ASP A 203 -10.54 1.39 -12.75
C ASP A 203 -10.86 2.69 -11.97
N PRO A 204 -10.67 3.88 -12.56
CA PRO A 204 -10.98 5.14 -11.88
C PRO A 204 -12.48 5.31 -11.60
N ASN A 205 -13.33 4.54 -12.29
CA ASN A 205 -14.78 4.58 -12.16
C ASN A 205 -15.31 3.42 -11.30
N ILE A 206 -14.46 2.75 -10.51
CA ILE A 206 -14.85 1.61 -9.68
C ILE A 206 -16.01 1.93 -8.73
N ASN A 207 -16.16 3.20 -8.34
CA ASN A 207 -17.26 3.71 -7.51
C ASN A 207 -18.65 3.35 -8.04
N ARG A 208 -18.82 3.13 -9.36
CA ARG A 208 -20.08 2.66 -9.95
C ARG A 208 -20.51 1.26 -9.48
N LYS A 209 -19.55 0.47 -8.98
CA LYS A 209 -19.75 -0.90 -8.46
C LYS A 209 -19.74 -0.97 -6.94
N LEU A 210 -19.44 0.14 -6.25
CA LEU A 210 -19.35 0.22 -4.79
C LEU A 210 -20.60 0.85 -4.20
N THR A 211 -20.89 0.58 -2.92
CA THR A 211 -22.05 1.18 -2.25
C THR A 211 -21.71 2.63 -1.87
N SER A 212 -22.07 3.59 -2.72
CA SER A 212 -21.92 5.02 -2.44
C SER A 212 -23.26 5.72 -2.38
N TYR A 213 -23.42 6.60 -1.39
CA TYR A 213 -24.57 7.50 -1.25
C TYR A 213 -24.28 8.92 -1.78
N ALA A 214 -23.04 9.17 -2.22
CA ALA A 214 -22.60 10.46 -2.73
C ALA A 214 -21.99 10.34 -4.15
N PRO A 215 -22.09 11.39 -4.99
CA PRO A 215 -21.48 11.39 -6.30
C PRO A 215 -19.94 11.30 -6.21
N PRO A 216 -19.29 10.49 -7.07
CA PRO A 216 -17.84 10.36 -7.06
C PRO A 216 -17.19 11.66 -7.47
N ARG A 217 -16.30 12.18 -6.62
CA ARG A 217 -15.44 13.32 -6.97
C ARG A 217 -14.21 12.82 -7.74
N PRO A 218 -13.75 13.51 -8.80
CA PRO A 218 -12.48 13.17 -9.42
C PRO A 218 -11.33 13.41 -8.45
N THR A 219 -10.50 12.40 -8.20
CA THR A 219 -9.30 12.52 -7.36
C THR A 219 -8.08 12.70 -8.24
N ARG A 220 -7.31 13.77 -7.99
CA ARG A 220 -6.03 13.99 -8.67
C ARG A 220 -4.94 13.24 -7.90
N LEU A 221 -4.38 12.22 -8.54
CA LEU A 221 -3.22 11.51 -8.01
C LEU A 221 -1.95 12.34 -8.23
N GLU A 222 -1.01 12.21 -7.32
CA GLU A 222 0.30 12.84 -7.38
C GLU A 222 1.24 12.11 -8.33
N SER A 223 2.38 12.72 -8.65
CA SER A 223 3.43 12.03 -9.40
C SER A 223 4.02 10.88 -8.59
N LYS A 224 4.68 9.96 -9.29
CA LYS A 224 5.34 8.80 -8.66
C LYS A 224 6.42 9.27 -7.68
N GLU A 225 7.19 10.28 -8.06
CA GLU A 225 8.26 10.86 -7.26
C GLU A 225 7.71 11.52 -5.99
N GLU A 226 6.63 12.29 -6.10
CA GLU A 226 5.98 12.93 -4.94
C GLU A 226 5.40 11.90 -3.98
N ALA A 227 4.75 10.85 -4.50
CA ALA A 227 4.18 9.79 -3.68
C ALA A 227 5.27 9.05 -2.88
N TYR A 228 6.37 8.67 -3.52
CA TYR A 228 7.48 7.99 -2.84
C TYR A 228 8.21 8.90 -1.84
N MET A 229 8.34 10.20 -2.14
CA MET A 229 8.85 11.18 -1.17
C MET A 229 7.96 11.22 0.07
N LYS A 230 6.64 11.31 -0.08
CA LYS A 230 5.69 11.30 1.04
C LYS A 230 5.69 9.97 1.78
N PHE A 231 5.83 8.84 1.06
CA PHE A 231 5.93 7.52 1.68
C PHE A 231 7.17 7.42 2.58
N LYS A 232 8.31 7.95 2.12
CA LYS A 232 9.52 8.03 2.93
C LYS A 232 9.33 8.95 4.15
N GLN A 233 8.71 10.11 3.98
CA GLN A 233 8.41 11.03 5.09
C GLN A 233 7.48 10.39 6.13
N LEU A 234 6.48 9.64 5.69
CA LEU A 234 5.60 8.86 6.56
C LEU A 234 6.40 7.83 7.36
N ALA A 235 7.27 7.05 6.70
CA ALA A 235 8.12 6.07 7.38
C ALA A 235 9.04 6.73 8.42
N GLN A 236 9.61 7.91 8.11
CA GLN A 236 10.42 8.70 9.03
C GLN A 236 9.60 9.22 10.23
N ARG A 237 8.35 9.65 10.02
CA ARG A 237 7.45 10.06 11.10
C ARG A 237 7.12 8.90 12.04
N LEU A 238 6.78 7.73 11.49
CA LEU A 238 6.57 6.52 12.28
C LEU A 238 7.83 6.11 13.06
N LEU A 239 9.02 6.32 12.48
CA LEU A 239 10.29 6.08 13.15
C LEU A 239 10.50 7.00 14.36
N SER A 240 10.10 8.28 14.24
CA SER A 240 10.11 9.22 15.36
C SER A 240 9.19 8.76 16.49
N VAL A 241 7.99 8.25 16.15
CA VAL A 241 7.06 7.66 17.14
C VAL A 241 7.70 6.48 17.87
N CYS A 242 8.41 5.59 17.16
CA CYS A 242 9.09 4.45 17.78
C CYS A 242 10.22 4.85 18.75
N SER A 243 10.73 6.08 18.63
CA SER A 243 11.82 6.59 19.47
C SER A 243 11.30 7.30 20.74
N ILE A 244 9.98 7.27 20.99
CA ILE A 244 9.37 7.95 22.14
C ILE A 244 9.88 7.43 23.50
N THR A 245 10.28 6.16 23.54
CA THR A 245 10.86 5.51 24.73
C THR A 245 12.32 5.88 24.98
N ASP A 246 12.99 6.50 24.00
CA ASP A 246 14.41 6.83 24.09
C ASP A 246 14.65 8.16 24.84
N TYR A 247 13.59 8.92 25.13
CA TYR A 247 13.69 10.21 25.81
C TYR A 247 13.85 10.03 27.33
N PRO A 248 14.95 10.51 27.92
CA PRO A 248 15.26 10.27 29.34
C PRO A 248 14.42 11.14 30.29
N SER A 249 13.68 12.12 29.79
CA SER A 249 12.88 13.04 30.61
C SER A 249 11.61 13.50 29.89
N VAL A 250 10.61 13.92 30.67
CA VAL A 250 9.37 14.53 30.16
C VAL A 250 9.67 15.80 29.35
N ILE A 251 10.65 16.61 29.77
CA ILE A 251 11.03 17.85 29.06
C ILE A 251 11.56 17.51 27.67
N SER A 252 12.47 16.53 27.56
CA SER A 252 12.99 16.10 26.26
C SER A 252 11.92 15.52 25.36
N LEU A 253 10.94 14.80 25.93
CA LEU A 253 9.79 14.29 25.20
C LEU A 253 8.89 15.44 24.71
N MET A 254 8.60 16.44 25.55
CA MET A 254 7.77 17.59 25.16
C MET A 254 8.41 18.39 24.00
N VAL A 255 9.72 18.61 24.04
CA VAL A 255 10.46 19.27 22.94
C VAL A 255 10.33 18.48 21.64
N CYS A 256 10.45 17.15 21.72
CA CYS A 256 10.25 16.28 20.57
C CYS A 256 8.82 16.39 20.02
N LEU A 257 7.80 16.28 20.87
CA LEU A 257 6.39 16.38 20.45
C LEU A 257 6.09 17.73 19.79
N THR A 258 6.64 18.84 20.30
CA THR A 258 6.48 20.16 19.65
C THR A 258 7.17 20.26 18.30
N THR A 259 8.18 19.43 18.02
CA THR A 259 8.89 19.41 16.72
C THR A 259 8.24 18.44 15.72
N ILE A 260 7.47 17.46 16.20
CA ILE A 260 6.74 16.51 15.34
C ILE A 260 5.37 17.09 14.92
N LEU A 261 4.74 17.87 15.80
CA LEU A 261 3.39 18.43 15.60
C LEU A 261 3.37 19.77 14.82
N PHE A 262 4.52 20.41 14.60
CA PHE A 262 4.67 21.67 13.87
C PHE A 262 5.80 21.55 12.84
#